data_AF-A0A8S9IWR9-F1
#
_entry.id   AF-A0A8S9IWR9-F1
#
_cell.length_a   1.000
_cell.length_b   1.000
_cell.length_c   1.000
_cell.angle_alpha   90.00
_cell.angle_beta   90.00
_cell.angle_gamma   90.00
#
_symmetry.space_group_name_H-M   'P 1'
#
loop_
_entity.id
_entity.type
_entity.pdbx_description
1 polymer ?
#
loop_
_entity_poly.entity_id
_entity_poly.type
_entity_poly.pdbx_seq_one_letter_code
_entity_poly.pdbx_strand_id
1 'polypeptide(L)'
;MKELIRRAKEEKELRKSQPCRALEDPPDNGLLVPELVHVARRVHRCRASLLSGLSAIIHHHVSVHRCRFCSEVHVGKEGHGIRTCTGPGSGSRSATHVWKRGRASDIVLFPKCFHLYDRAVKPRVIHDERFTVPKISAVLELCIQAGVDLEKFPSKRRSKPVYSIEGRIVDFEEVNNGNSETAVTTTTTATPLQEDDHYTAEKKSLKELSELMGRYKVWTCGYCPEVQVGPKGHKVKMCKATKHQMRDGMHAWQEATIDDVVGPNYVWHVRDPDASALDNSLQRFYGKAPAVVELCVQGGAPVPDQYKSMMRLDVVYPQRDEVDLVA
;
A
#
# COMPACT_ATOMS: atom_id res chain seq x y z
N MET A 1 14.50 -25.41 5.24
CA MET A 1 14.15 -25.46 6.68
C MET A 1 15.36 -25.73 7.59
N LYS A 2 16.18 -26.77 7.35
CA LYS A 2 17.38 -27.07 8.17
C LYS A 2 18.38 -25.91 8.27
N GLU A 3 18.60 -25.19 7.17
CA GLU A 3 19.50 -24.03 7.10
C GLU A 3 19.00 -22.81 7.91
N LEU A 4 17.69 -22.52 7.86
CA LEU A 4 17.08 -21.46 8.67
C LEU A 4 17.20 -21.75 10.17
N ILE A 5 17.02 -23.02 10.56
CA ILE A 5 17.17 -23.47 11.95
C ILE A 5 18.62 -23.33 12.40
N ARG A 6 19.60 -23.67 11.53
CA ARG A 6 21.03 -23.50 11.81
C ARG A 6 21.38 -22.04 12.06
N ARG A 7 20.98 -21.14 11.15
CA ARG A 7 21.20 -19.68 11.28
C ARG A 7 20.58 -19.11 12.55
N ALA A 8 19.34 -19.51 12.88
CA ALA A 8 18.67 -19.05 14.10
C ALA A 8 19.37 -19.53 15.38
N LYS A 9 19.97 -20.73 15.37
CA LYS A 9 20.79 -21.24 16.49
C LYS A 9 22.10 -20.45 16.61
N GLU A 10 22.78 -20.20 15.50
CA GLU A 10 24.01 -19.39 15.47
C GLU A 10 23.77 -17.97 15.98
N GLU A 11 22.70 -17.33 15.53
CA GLU A 11 22.29 -16.01 16.01
C GLU A 11 21.94 -16.01 17.52
N LYS A 12 21.39 -17.12 18.02
CA LYS A 12 21.12 -17.28 19.46
C LYS A 12 22.41 -17.42 20.27
N GLU A 13 23.39 -18.19 19.79
CA GLU A 13 24.69 -18.34 20.47
C GLU A 13 25.50 -17.05 20.40
N LEU A 14 25.50 -16.35 19.25
CA LEU A 14 26.09 -15.00 19.12
C LEU A 14 25.51 -14.04 20.16
N ARG A 15 24.18 -13.99 20.32
CA ARG A 15 23.50 -13.17 21.34
C ARG A 15 23.90 -13.51 22.77
N LYS A 16 24.21 -14.77 23.07
CA LYS A 16 24.72 -15.17 24.40
C LYS A 16 26.17 -14.75 24.60
N SER A 17 27.00 -14.89 23.56
CA SER A 17 28.43 -14.56 23.62
C SER A 17 28.71 -13.05 23.67
N GLN A 18 27.82 -12.24 23.09
CA GLN A 18 27.88 -10.79 23.09
C GLN A 18 26.58 -10.22 23.68
N PRO A 19 26.46 -10.21 25.02
CA PRO A 19 25.23 -9.79 25.69
C PRO A 19 24.92 -8.31 25.45
N CYS A 20 25.93 -7.47 25.18
CA CYS A 20 25.78 -6.08 24.79
C CYS A 20 26.34 -5.88 23.37
N ARG A 21 25.48 -5.59 22.39
CA ARG A 21 25.88 -5.30 21.01
C ARG A 21 25.22 -4.01 20.53
N ALA A 22 26.02 -3.10 19.99
CA ALA A 22 25.49 -1.98 19.22
C ALA A 22 24.88 -2.52 17.91
N LEU A 23 23.67 -2.08 17.56
CA LEU A 23 23.17 -2.35 16.22
C LEU A 23 23.95 -1.45 15.27
N GLU A 24 24.68 -2.05 14.34
CA GLU A 24 25.64 -1.32 13.50
C GLU A 24 24.94 -0.59 12.35
N ASP A 25 23.97 -1.25 11.70
CA ASP A 25 23.42 -0.75 10.45
C ASP A 25 22.07 -0.03 10.60
N PRO A 26 21.92 1.18 10.03
CA PRO A 26 20.60 1.78 9.83
C PRO A 26 19.83 0.98 8.77
N PRO A 27 18.48 0.94 8.85
CA PRO A 27 17.63 1.60 9.84
C PRO A 27 17.36 0.77 11.11
N ASP A 28 17.90 -0.45 11.19
CA ASP A 28 17.65 -1.40 12.28
C ASP A 28 18.24 -0.90 13.62
N ASN A 29 19.30 -0.11 13.58
CA ASN A 29 19.88 0.58 14.74
C ASN A 29 19.12 1.84 15.22
N GLY A 30 17.95 2.13 14.63
CA GLY A 30 17.12 3.27 14.99
C GLY A 30 17.52 4.60 14.33
N LEU A 31 18.66 4.66 13.63
CA LEU A 31 19.07 5.82 12.83
C LEU A 31 18.38 5.84 11.47
N LEU A 32 18.32 7.01 10.84
CA LEU A 32 17.91 7.14 9.44
C LEU A 32 19.05 6.67 8.51
N VAL A 33 18.70 6.32 7.27
CA VAL A 33 19.65 6.14 6.17
C VAL A 33 19.71 7.47 5.41
N PRO A 34 20.75 8.31 5.59
CA PRO A 34 20.76 9.69 5.08
C PRO A 34 20.52 9.80 3.57
N GLU A 35 21.05 8.87 2.80
CA GLU A 35 20.95 8.83 1.33
C GLU A 35 19.50 8.65 0.88
N LEU A 36 18.68 7.97 1.70
CA LEU A 36 17.28 7.68 1.39
C LEU A 36 16.29 8.76 1.82
N VAL A 37 16.72 9.76 2.60
CA VAL A 37 15.82 10.82 3.09
C VAL A 37 15.25 11.63 1.91
N HIS A 38 16.08 11.97 0.93
CA HIS A 38 15.63 12.68 -0.27
C HIS A 38 14.75 11.80 -1.16
N VAL A 39 15.06 10.50 -1.24
CA VAL A 39 14.23 9.50 -1.95
C VAL A 39 12.83 9.44 -1.33
N ALA A 40 12.74 9.33 0.00
CA ALA A 40 11.49 9.31 0.75
C ALA A 40 10.63 10.56 0.53
N ARG A 41 11.26 11.74 0.52
CA ARG A 41 10.58 13.02 0.21
C ARG A 41 10.03 13.04 -1.20
N ARG A 42 10.77 12.55 -2.20
CA ARG A 42 10.29 12.46 -3.59
C ARG A 42 9.14 11.48 -3.72
N VAL A 43 9.25 10.26 -3.17
CA VAL A 43 8.16 9.27 -3.17
C VAL A 43 6.90 9.83 -2.51
N HIS A 44 7.03 10.52 -1.37
CA HIS A 44 5.90 11.16 -0.70
C HIS A 44 5.23 12.23 -1.58
N ARG A 45 6.01 13.09 -2.24
CA ARG A 45 5.49 14.11 -3.17
C ARG A 45 4.82 13.48 -4.39
N CYS A 46 5.45 12.49 -5.02
CA CYS A 46 4.88 11.77 -6.17
C CYS A 46 3.54 11.12 -5.81
N ARG A 47 3.43 10.51 -4.63
CA ARG A 47 2.16 9.97 -4.13
C ARG A 47 1.10 11.08 -3.97
N ALA A 48 1.47 12.24 -3.43
CA ALA A 48 0.55 13.36 -3.28
C ALA A 48 0.09 13.92 -4.64
N SER A 49 1.02 14.11 -5.58
CA SER A 49 0.71 14.55 -6.96
C SER A 49 -0.19 13.56 -7.68
N LEU A 50 0.06 12.25 -7.57
CA LEU A 50 -0.81 11.22 -8.15
C LEU A 50 -2.24 11.32 -7.62
N LEU A 51 -2.41 11.36 -6.29
CA LEU A 51 -3.74 11.46 -5.68
C LEU A 51 -4.44 12.77 -6.06
N SER A 52 -3.70 13.88 -6.18
CA SER A 52 -4.24 15.16 -6.62
C SER A 52 -4.71 15.11 -8.08
N GLY A 53 -3.88 14.61 -8.99
CA GLY A 53 -4.21 14.48 -10.42
C GLY A 53 -5.40 13.54 -10.65
N LEU A 54 -5.44 12.39 -9.98
CA LEU A 54 -6.59 11.49 -10.02
C LEU A 54 -7.85 12.17 -9.47
N SER A 55 -7.73 12.94 -8.40
CA SER A 55 -8.85 13.70 -7.85
C SER A 55 -9.39 14.69 -8.88
N ALA A 56 -8.53 15.43 -9.58
CA ALA A 56 -8.97 16.37 -10.62
C ALA A 56 -9.77 15.66 -11.73
N ILE A 57 -9.27 14.53 -12.25
CA ILE A 57 -9.97 13.74 -13.28
C ILE A 57 -11.34 13.28 -12.78
N ILE A 58 -11.41 12.77 -11.54
CA ILE A 58 -12.65 12.27 -10.93
C ILE A 58 -13.68 13.38 -10.68
N HIS A 59 -13.24 14.61 -10.40
CA HIS A 59 -14.14 15.72 -10.13
C HIS A 59 -14.67 16.37 -11.41
N HIS A 60 -13.89 16.40 -12.49
CA HIS A 60 -14.20 17.20 -13.67
C HIS A 60 -14.59 16.38 -14.91
N HIS A 61 -14.17 15.12 -15.01
CA HIS A 61 -14.25 14.38 -16.28
C HIS A 61 -14.91 13.01 -16.17
N VAL A 62 -14.55 12.21 -15.14
CA VAL A 62 -14.94 10.79 -15.10
C VAL A 62 -15.52 10.39 -13.74
N SER A 63 -16.71 9.79 -13.76
CA SER A 63 -17.36 9.26 -12.55
C SER A 63 -16.69 7.96 -12.08
N VAL A 64 -16.50 7.87 -10.76
CA VAL A 64 -15.97 6.68 -10.10
C VAL A 64 -16.92 6.23 -9.01
N HIS A 65 -17.18 4.94 -8.97
CA HIS A 65 -18.07 4.29 -8.02
C HIS A 65 -17.31 3.23 -7.23
N ARG A 66 -17.46 3.21 -5.91
CA ARG A 66 -16.94 2.16 -5.05
C ARG A 66 -18.09 1.42 -4.37
N CYS A 67 -17.95 0.11 -4.19
CA CYS A 67 -18.93 -0.65 -3.45
C CYS A 67 -18.87 -0.29 -1.95
N ARG A 68 -20.03 -0.24 -1.30
CA ARG A 68 -20.16 0.00 0.14
C ARG A 68 -19.63 -1.17 0.98
N PHE A 69 -19.68 -2.39 0.45
CA PHE A 69 -19.52 -3.63 1.22
C PHE A 69 -18.29 -4.45 0.84
N CYS A 70 -17.71 -4.24 -0.33
CA CYS A 70 -16.50 -4.92 -0.78
C CYS A 70 -15.51 -3.92 -1.38
N SER A 71 -14.36 -4.40 -1.85
CA SER A 71 -13.29 -3.57 -2.44
C SER A 71 -13.48 -3.27 -3.92
N GLU A 72 -14.56 -3.74 -4.55
CA GLU A 72 -14.81 -3.52 -5.97
C GLU A 72 -15.09 -2.04 -6.27
N VAL A 73 -14.50 -1.58 -7.36
CA VAL A 73 -14.58 -0.21 -7.88
C VAL A 73 -15.01 -0.30 -9.34
N HIS A 74 -15.70 0.73 -9.81
CA HIS A 74 -16.13 0.88 -11.17
C HIS A 74 -15.84 2.31 -11.63
N VAL A 75 -15.38 2.45 -12.87
CA VAL A 75 -15.14 3.73 -13.54
C VAL A 75 -16.16 3.81 -14.67
N GLY A 76 -17.01 4.83 -14.64
CA GLY A 76 -18.15 4.94 -15.55
C GLY A 76 -19.24 5.83 -14.97
N LYS A 77 -20.19 6.24 -15.82
CA LYS A 77 -21.28 7.15 -15.43
C LYS A 77 -22.10 6.63 -14.26
N GLU A 78 -22.46 5.35 -14.32
CA GLU A 78 -23.23 4.64 -13.30
C GLU A 78 -22.50 3.36 -12.90
N GLY A 79 -22.79 2.83 -11.70
CA GLY A 79 -22.20 1.56 -11.27
C GLY A 79 -22.75 0.37 -12.07
N HIS A 80 -21.91 -0.65 -12.31
CA HIS A 80 -22.34 -1.83 -13.07
C HIS A 80 -23.35 -2.70 -12.30
N GLY A 81 -24.15 -3.46 -13.07
CA GLY A 81 -25.12 -4.46 -12.63
C GLY A 81 -24.55 -5.87 -12.44
N ILE A 82 -23.26 -6.10 -12.72
CA ILE A 82 -22.62 -7.42 -12.55
C ILE A 82 -22.66 -7.87 -11.07
N ARG A 83 -23.26 -9.04 -10.82
CA ARG A 83 -23.48 -9.64 -9.49
C ARG A 83 -22.24 -10.37 -8.95
N THR A 84 -21.21 -9.63 -8.60
CA THR A 84 -19.92 -10.16 -8.07
C THR A 84 -19.62 -9.77 -6.62
N CYS A 85 -20.56 -9.12 -5.92
CA CYS A 85 -20.31 -8.62 -4.58
C CYS A 85 -20.05 -9.76 -3.59
N THR A 86 -18.87 -9.74 -2.95
CA THR A 86 -18.46 -10.66 -1.88
C THR A 86 -18.55 -10.02 -0.49
N GLY A 87 -19.09 -8.81 -0.40
CA GLY A 87 -19.18 -8.06 0.84
C GLY A 87 -20.24 -8.62 1.81
N PRO A 88 -20.24 -8.19 3.10
CA PRO A 88 -21.22 -8.63 4.08
C PRO A 88 -22.67 -8.49 3.59
N GLY A 89 -23.47 -9.52 3.81
CA GLY A 89 -24.86 -9.58 3.36
C GLY A 89 -25.03 -9.66 1.83
N SER A 90 -24.03 -10.12 1.08
CA SER A 90 -24.15 -10.30 -0.37
C SER A 90 -25.25 -11.28 -0.76
N GLY A 91 -25.45 -12.35 0.02
CA GLY A 91 -26.49 -13.36 -0.24
C GLY A 91 -27.91 -12.76 -0.30
N SER A 92 -28.28 -11.89 0.65
CA SER A 92 -29.60 -11.23 0.63
C SER A 92 -29.75 -10.20 -0.47
N ARG A 93 -28.64 -9.72 -1.05
CA ARG A 93 -28.63 -8.79 -2.18
C ARG A 93 -28.43 -9.49 -3.53
N SER A 94 -28.47 -10.82 -3.58
CA SER A 94 -28.15 -11.59 -4.80
C SER A 94 -26.82 -11.19 -5.43
N ALA A 95 -25.80 -10.97 -4.60
CA ALA A 95 -24.46 -10.49 -4.97
C ALA A 95 -24.41 -9.15 -5.73
N THR A 96 -25.47 -8.34 -5.66
CA THR A 96 -25.47 -6.98 -6.21
C THR A 96 -24.63 -6.03 -5.37
N HIS A 97 -24.00 -5.08 -6.06
CA HIS A 97 -23.22 -4.01 -5.44
C HIS A 97 -24.11 -2.85 -5.01
N VAL A 98 -23.71 -2.20 -3.92
CA VAL A 98 -24.32 -0.93 -3.50
C VAL A 98 -23.29 0.16 -3.69
N TRP A 99 -23.44 0.89 -4.78
CA TRP A 99 -22.49 1.88 -5.25
C TRP A 99 -22.56 3.19 -4.45
N LYS A 100 -21.39 3.78 -4.25
CA LYS A 100 -21.21 5.12 -3.69
C LYS A 100 -20.16 5.85 -4.52
N ARG A 101 -20.18 7.18 -4.48
CA ARG A 101 -19.11 8.00 -5.06
C ARG A 101 -17.74 7.54 -4.54
N GLY A 102 -16.87 7.15 -5.47
CA GLY A 102 -15.48 6.80 -5.23
C GLY A 102 -14.57 8.03 -5.18
N ARG A 103 -13.32 7.82 -4.78
CA ARG A 103 -12.29 8.84 -4.61
C ARG A 103 -10.99 8.37 -5.26
N ALA A 104 -10.01 9.26 -5.38
CA ALA A 104 -8.68 8.94 -5.91
C ALA A 104 -8.02 7.73 -5.21
N SER A 105 -8.23 7.59 -3.89
CA SER A 105 -7.70 6.47 -3.10
C SER A 105 -8.37 5.12 -3.37
N ASP A 106 -9.50 5.09 -4.09
CA ASP A 106 -10.18 3.85 -4.50
C ASP A 106 -9.66 3.34 -5.86
N ILE A 107 -9.08 4.24 -6.68
CA ILE A 107 -8.51 3.92 -8.00
C ILE A 107 -7.15 3.24 -7.88
N VAL A 108 -6.27 3.75 -7.01
CA VAL A 108 -4.96 3.16 -6.74
C VAL A 108 -4.97 2.55 -5.35
N LEU A 109 -4.58 1.28 -5.24
CA LEU A 109 -4.55 0.60 -3.96
C LEU A 109 -3.35 1.09 -3.14
N PHE A 110 -3.65 1.74 -2.02
CA PHE A 110 -2.67 2.07 -0.98
C PHE A 110 -3.03 1.34 0.32
N PRO A 111 -2.58 0.09 0.50
CA PRO A 111 -2.88 -0.68 1.70
C PRO A 111 -2.42 0.06 2.95
N LYS A 112 -3.19 -0.08 4.03
CA LYS A 112 -2.93 0.61 5.29
C LYS A 112 -2.20 -0.30 6.25
N CYS A 113 -1.17 0.22 6.90
CA CYS A 113 -0.47 -0.41 8.02
C CYS A 113 -0.62 0.42 9.30
N PHE A 114 -0.21 -0.14 10.44
CA PHE A 114 -0.09 0.64 11.66
C PHE A 114 1.14 1.54 11.62
N HIS A 115 0.99 2.75 12.16
CA HIS A 115 2.09 3.68 12.33
C HIS A 115 2.98 3.29 13.51
N LEU A 116 4.32 3.31 13.33
CA LEU A 116 5.28 3.01 14.40
C LEU A 116 6.01 4.28 14.84
N TYR A 117 5.60 4.85 15.99
CA TYR A 117 6.29 6.00 16.58
C TYR A 117 7.78 5.71 16.86
N ASP A 118 8.08 4.55 17.45
CA ASP A 118 9.46 4.12 17.72
C ASP A 118 9.68 2.71 17.19
N ARG A 119 10.16 2.62 15.94
CA ARG A 119 10.43 1.32 15.29
C ARG A 119 11.53 0.50 15.97
N ALA A 120 12.43 1.13 16.73
CA ALA A 120 13.59 0.44 17.30
C ALA A 120 13.22 -0.23 18.63
N VAL A 121 12.65 0.54 19.56
CA VAL A 121 12.26 0.05 20.88
C VAL A 121 10.92 -0.70 20.82
N LYS A 122 9.98 -0.22 19.99
CA LYS A 122 8.64 -0.80 19.82
C LYS A 122 8.41 -1.23 18.36
N PRO A 123 9.06 -2.31 17.90
CA PRO A 123 9.14 -2.67 16.47
C PRO A 123 7.83 -3.23 15.87
N ARG A 124 6.74 -3.28 16.64
CA ARG A 124 5.45 -3.82 16.21
C ARG A 124 4.33 -3.42 17.17
N VAL A 125 3.12 -3.31 16.61
CA VAL A 125 1.88 -3.12 17.36
C VAL A 125 1.35 -4.45 17.90
N ILE A 126 0.91 -4.48 19.16
CA ILE A 126 0.25 -5.65 19.76
C ILE A 126 -1.29 -5.56 19.63
N HIS A 127 -1.99 -6.66 19.91
CA HIS A 127 -3.44 -6.74 19.65
C HIS A 127 -4.26 -5.67 20.37
N ASP A 128 -3.94 -5.34 21.62
CA ASP A 128 -4.72 -4.41 22.43
C ASP A 128 -4.52 -2.95 22.00
N GLU A 129 -3.44 -2.68 21.28
CA GLU A 129 -3.11 -1.35 20.74
C GLU A 129 -3.80 -1.05 19.41
N ARG A 130 -4.49 -2.03 18.81
CA ARG A 130 -5.07 -1.90 17.45
C ARG A 130 -6.06 -0.75 17.29
N PHE A 131 -6.64 -0.29 18.40
CA PHE A 131 -7.62 0.81 18.40
C PHE A 131 -7.01 2.16 18.74
N THR A 132 -5.82 2.18 19.36
CA THR A 132 -5.13 3.40 19.77
C THR A 132 -4.06 3.81 18.77
N VAL A 133 -3.44 2.86 18.08
CA VAL A 133 -2.43 3.15 17.07
C VAL A 133 -3.10 3.46 15.73
N PRO A 134 -2.83 4.64 15.12
CA PRO A 134 -3.44 5.01 13.86
C PRO A 134 -2.94 4.12 12.71
N LYS A 135 -3.81 3.90 11.72
CA LYS A 135 -3.44 3.27 10.46
C LYS A 135 -3.27 4.31 9.35
N ILE A 136 -2.15 4.27 8.66
CA ILE A 136 -1.83 5.12 7.49
C ILE A 136 -1.44 4.24 6.31
N SER A 137 -1.39 4.79 5.08
CA SER A 137 -0.94 4.00 3.92
C SER A 137 0.50 3.53 4.09
N ALA A 138 0.82 2.31 3.69
CA ALA A 138 2.16 1.74 3.79
C ALA A 138 3.23 2.58 3.10
N VAL A 139 2.95 3.15 1.92
CA VAL A 139 3.87 4.11 1.27
C VAL A 139 4.19 5.30 2.17
N LEU A 140 3.18 5.83 2.87
CA LEU A 140 3.37 6.99 3.74
C LEU A 140 4.17 6.60 4.99
N GLU A 141 3.86 5.47 5.62
CA GLU A 141 4.64 4.96 6.75
C GLU A 141 6.10 4.72 6.34
N LEU A 142 6.34 4.14 5.16
CA LEU A 142 7.69 3.93 4.64
C LEU A 142 8.45 5.25 4.48
N CYS A 143 7.81 6.27 3.89
CA CYS A 143 8.40 7.60 3.78
C CYS A 143 8.71 8.21 5.15
N ILE A 144 7.80 8.06 6.13
CA ILE A 144 8.01 8.56 7.49
C ILE A 144 9.19 7.84 8.15
N GLN A 145 9.25 6.51 8.07
CA GLN A 145 10.37 5.76 8.64
C GLN A 145 11.71 6.12 7.97
N ALA A 146 11.68 6.52 6.70
CA ALA A 146 12.82 6.98 5.92
C ALA A 146 13.16 8.47 6.06
N GLY A 147 12.47 9.22 6.92
CA GLY A 147 12.86 10.60 7.27
C GLY A 147 11.98 11.71 6.72
N VAL A 148 10.83 11.40 6.13
CA VAL A 148 9.74 12.39 5.98
C VAL A 148 9.17 12.68 7.36
N ASP A 149 9.02 13.96 7.69
CA ASP A 149 8.45 14.39 8.97
C ASP A 149 7.06 14.98 8.76
N LEU A 150 6.12 14.55 9.60
CA LEU A 150 4.72 14.98 9.56
C LEU A 150 4.22 15.09 10.99
N GLU A 151 3.85 16.30 11.40
CA GLU A 151 3.37 16.61 12.75
C GLU A 151 2.24 15.68 13.21
N LYS A 152 1.33 15.31 12.29
CA LYS A 152 0.20 14.42 12.58
C LYS A 152 0.61 12.97 12.88
N PHE A 153 1.76 12.53 12.37
CA PHE A 153 2.25 11.16 12.49
C PHE A 153 3.74 11.19 12.88
N PRO A 154 4.04 11.64 14.11
CA PRO A 154 5.41 11.85 14.56
C PRO A 154 6.14 10.52 14.68
N SER A 155 7.46 10.53 14.53
CA SER A 155 8.28 9.34 14.74
C SER A 155 9.59 9.71 15.39
N LYS A 156 10.01 8.92 16.38
CA LYS A 156 11.25 9.15 17.11
C LYS A 156 12.44 9.07 16.15
N ARG A 157 13.18 10.18 16.03
CA ARG A 157 14.44 10.27 15.29
C ARG A 157 15.58 10.20 16.30
N ARG A 158 16.61 9.43 15.96
CA ARG A 158 17.79 9.26 16.80
C ARG A 158 19.00 9.84 16.11
N SER A 159 19.91 10.36 16.91
CA SER A 159 21.23 10.80 16.45
C SER A 159 22.31 9.76 16.75
N LYS A 160 22.06 8.88 17.72
CA LYS A 160 22.92 7.76 18.12
C LYS A 160 22.20 6.41 18.01
N PRO A 161 22.92 5.33 17.72
CA PRO A 161 22.31 4.01 17.59
C PRO A 161 21.77 3.50 18.92
N VAL A 162 20.73 2.67 18.86
CA VAL A 162 20.28 1.87 20.00
C VAL A 162 21.16 0.63 20.20
N TYR A 163 21.13 0.09 21.41
CA TYR A 163 21.91 -1.08 21.79
C TYR A 163 21.01 -2.27 22.07
N SER A 164 21.46 -3.47 21.72
CA SER A 164 20.84 -4.71 22.17
C SER A 164 21.56 -5.23 23.40
N ILE A 165 20.87 -5.25 24.54
CA ILE A 165 21.36 -5.79 25.81
C ILE A 165 20.48 -6.98 26.18
N GLU A 166 21.05 -8.18 26.19
CA GLU A 166 20.34 -9.45 26.45
C GLU A 166 19.09 -9.64 25.58
N GLY A 167 19.13 -9.12 24.35
CA GLY A 167 18.02 -9.16 23.39
C GLY A 167 16.93 -8.12 23.61
N ARG A 168 17.07 -7.22 24.59
CA ARG A 168 16.24 -6.02 24.74
C ARG A 168 16.91 -4.84 24.05
N ILE A 169 16.12 -3.99 23.40
CA ILE A 169 16.63 -2.75 22.82
C ILE A 169 16.63 -1.69 23.91
N VAL A 170 17.80 -1.09 24.16
CA VAL A 170 18.02 -0.03 25.14
C VAL A 170 18.47 1.22 24.39
N ASP A 171 17.84 2.33 24.74
CA ASP A 171 18.13 3.66 24.20
C ASP A 171 18.71 4.53 25.30
N PHE A 172 20.02 4.78 25.25
CA PHE A 172 20.71 5.59 26.25
C PHE A 172 20.49 7.11 26.06
N GLU A 173 19.93 7.56 24.93
CA GLU A 173 19.57 8.98 24.76
C GLU A 173 18.41 9.38 25.71
N GLU A 174 17.52 8.45 26.08
CA GLU A 174 16.38 8.74 26.98
C GLU A 174 16.82 9.11 28.40
N VAL A 175 17.97 8.61 28.86
CA VAL A 175 18.48 8.86 30.22
C VAL A 175 19.05 10.28 30.36
N ASN A 176 19.39 10.93 29.25
CA ASN A 176 20.02 12.25 29.23
C ASN A 176 19.04 13.42 29.00
N ASN A 177 17.77 13.15 28.69
CA ASN A 177 16.77 14.18 28.36
C ASN A 177 16.18 14.91 29.59
N GLY A 178 16.94 14.99 30.68
CA GLY A 178 16.72 15.98 31.73
C GLY A 178 17.08 17.41 31.32
N ASN A 179 17.68 17.64 30.14
CA ASN A 179 17.83 18.97 29.54
C ASN A 179 18.29 18.88 28.07
N SER A 180 17.56 19.60 27.20
CA SER A 180 17.99 20.21 25.92
C SER A 180 17.10 19.82 24.74
N GLU A 181 16.09 20.65 24.52
CA GLU A 181 15.46 20.80 23.21
C GLU A 181 16.45 21.47 22.25
N THR A 182 16.82 20.77 21.18
CA THR A 182 17.36 21.42 19.98
C THR A 182 16.63 20.87 18.78
N ALA A 183 15.54 21.56 18.41
CA ALA A 183 14.88 21.39 17.14
C ALA A 183 15.82 21.86 16.03
N VAL A 184 16.32 20.92 15.22
CA VAL A 184 17.05 21.26 13.99
C VAL A 184 16.03 21.57 12.90
N THR A 185 15.63 22.83 12.79
CA THR A 185 14.79 23.32 11.70
C THR A 185 15.63 23.41 10.43
N THR A 186 15.53 22.42 9.54
CA THR A 186 16.14 22.50 8.20
C THR A 186 15.16 23.18 7.24
N THR A 187 15.22 24.50 7.15
CA THR A 187 14.51 25.27 6.13
C THR A 187 15.11 24.95 4.77
N THR A 188 14.36 24.30 3.87
CA THR A 188 14.79 24.06 2.49
C THR A 188 13.94 24.90 1.54
N THR A 189 14.58 25.89 0.93
CA THR A 189 14.09 26.67 -0.19
C THR A 189 13.71 25.76 -1.36
N ALA A 190 12.51 25.96 -1.89
CA ALA A 190 12.02 25.23 -3.06
C ALA A 190 12.71 25.75 -4.33
N THR A 191 13.56 24.95 -4.94
CA THR A 191 13.99 25.13 -6.34
C THR A 191 12.91 24.57 -7.28
N PRO A 192 12.48 25.32 -8.31
CA PRO A 192 11.60 24.81 -9.34
C PRO A 192 12.36 23.75 -10.18
N LEU A 193 11.74 22.59 -10.39
CA LEU A 193 12.25 21.62 -11.36
C LEU A 193 11.67 21.99 -12.72
N GLN A 194 12.57 22.21 -13.69
CA GLN A 194 12.24 22.31 -15.11
C GLN A 194 11.57 21.02 -15.59
N GLU A 195 10.58 21.23 -16.46
CA GLU A 195 9.88 20.21 -17.24
C GLU A 195 10.85 19.57 -18.23
N ASP A 196 11.13 18.27 -18.08
CA ASP A 196 11.49 17.39 -19.20
C ASP A 196 11.31 15.90 -18.78
N ASP A 197 10.64 15.14 -19.65
CA ASP A 197 10.44 13.68 -19.69
C ASP A 197 9.47 13.00 -18.69
N HIS A 198 8.16 13.21 -18.88
CA HIS A 198 7.05 12.56 -18.16
C HIS A 198 7.09 11.00 -18.17
N TYR A 199 7.67 10.37 -19.21
CA TYR A 199 7.80 8.89 -19.28
C TYR A 199 8.91 8.32 -18.37
N THR A 200 9.90 9.14 -17.99
CA THR A 200 10.97 8.73 -17.08
C THR A 200 10.57 8.85 -15.60
N ALA A 201 9.60 9.70 -15.30
CA ALA A 201 9.18 10.01 -13.93
C ALA A 201 8.48 8.82 -13.23
N GLU A 202 7.58 8.08 -13.91
CA GLU A 202 6.86 6.95 -13.31
C GLU A 202 7.78 5.78 -12.97
N LYS A 203 8.64 5.37 -13.93
CA LYS A 203 9.67 4.34 -13.71
C LYS A 203 10.63 4.74 -12.61
N LYS A 204 10.94 6.04 -12.51
CA LYS A 204 11.81 6.58 -11.45
C LYS A 204 11.15 6.50 -10.09
N SER A 205 9.88 6.87 -9.93
CA SER A 205 9.19 6.81 -8.63
C SER A 205 8.98 5.38 -8.11
N LEU A 206 8.66 4.42 -8.97
CA LEU A 206 8.57 3.01 -8.56
C LEU A 206 9.94 2.43 -8.21
N LYS A 207 11.00 2.81 -8.94
CA LYS A 207 12.38 2.46 -8.59
C LYS A 207 12.80 3.05 -7.25
N GLU A 208 12.47 4.31 -6.98
CA GLU A 208 12.72 4.96 -5.70
C GLU A 208 11.97 4.30 -4.54
N LEU A 209 10.72 3.87 -4.76
CA LEU A 209 9.98 3.08 -3.79
C LEU A 209 10.65 1.73 -3.53
N SER A 210 11.13 1.07 -4.58
CA SER A 210 11.90 -0.18 -4.47
C SER A 210 13.19 0.01 -3.67
N GLU A 211 13.90 1.11 -3.91
CA GLU A 211 15.12 1.48 -3.18
C GLU A 211 14.85 1.65 -1.67
N LEU A 212 13.74 2.32 -1.31
CA LEU A 212 13.31 2.41 0.08
C LEU A 212 13.02 1.03 0.67
N MET A 213 12.28 0.18 -0.04
CA MET A 213 11.95 -1.17 0.43
C MET A 213 13.18 -2.08 0.56
N GLY A 214 14.26 -1.80 -0.17
CA GLY A 214 15.53 -2.51 -0.06
C GLY A 214 16.26 -2.26 1.27
N ARG A 215 15.97 -1.15 1.97
CA ARG A 215 16.58 -0.82 3.28
C ARG A 215 15.57 -0.85 4.42
N TYR A 216 14.32 -0.49 4.15
CA TYR A 216 13.23 -0.48 5.12
C TYR A 216 12.29 -1.66 4.88
N LYS A 217 12.26 -2.59 5.83
CA LYS A 217 11.47 -3.82 5.74
C LYS A 217 9.97 -3.51 5.67
N VAL A 218 9.29 -4.20 4.75
CA VAL A 218 7.83 -4.18 4.62
C VAL A 218 7.35 -5.62 4.55
N TRP A 219 6.28 -5.89 5.29
CA TRP A 219 5.69 -7.21 5.45
C TRP A 219 4.29 -7.23 4.85
N THR A 220 3.96 -8.30 4.16
CA THR A 220 2.60 -8.61 3.67
C THR A 220 2.15 -9.94 4.25
N CYS A 221 0.85 -10.13 4.44
CA CYS A 221 0.31 -11.41 4.89
C CYS A 221 0.01 -12.30 3.67
N GLY A 222 0.56 -13.52 3.62
CA GLY A 222 0.35 -14.44 2.49
C GLY A 222 -1.09 -14.96 2.28
N TYR A 223 -2.05 -14.51 3.10
CA TYR A 223 -3.44 -14.96 3.03
C TYR A 223 -4.46 -13.81 2.98
N CYS A 224 -4.10 -12.59 3.40
CA CYS A 224 -5.03 -11.47 3.42
C CYS A 224 -4.31 -10.18 3.02
N PRO A 225 -5.02 -9.12 2.60
CA PRO A 225 -4.42 -7.86 2.13
C PRO A 225 -3.76 -6.99 3.21
N GLU A 226 -3.36 -7.57 4.34
CA GLU A 226 -2.77 -6.83 5.45
C GLU A 226 -1.27 -6.63 5.22
N VAL A 227 -0.80 -5.40 5.45
CA VAL A 227 0.61 -5.03 5.31
C VAL A 227 1.11 -4.32 6.56
N GLN A 228 2.41 -4.42 6.83
CA GLN A 228 3.07 -3.68 7.90
C GLN A 228 4.45 -3.22 7.47
N VAL A 229 4.71 -1.92 7.55
CA VAL A 229 6.06 -1.35 7.41
C VAL A 229 6.76 -1.39 8.77
N GLY A 230 8.06 -1.70 8.76
CA GLY A 230 8.91 -1.72 9.94
C GLY A 230 9.63 -3.05 10.14
N PRO A 231 10.43 -3.17 11.22
CA PRO A 231 11.30 -4.33 11.41
C PRO A 231 10.54 -5.66 11.51
N LYS A 232 9.27 -5.63 11.96
CA LYS A 232 8.44 -6.81 12.16
C LYS A 232 6.99 -6.53 11.77
N GLY A 233 6.31 -7.57 11.30
CA GLY A 233 4.85 -7.57 11.21
C GLY A 233 4.18 -7.41 12.58
N HIS A 234 2.97 -6.85 12.58
CA HIS A 234 2.21 -6.63 13.82
C HIS A 234 1.69 -7.94 14.44
N LYS A 235 1.37 -7.90 15.73
CA LYS A 235 0.79 -9.03 16.49
C LYS A 235 -0.74 -8.96 16.64
N VAL A 236 -1.39 -8.03 15.96
CA VAL A 236 -2.86 -7.94 15.96
C VAL A 236 -3.47 -9.21 15.35
N LYS A 237 -4.30 -9.91 16.13
CA LYS A 237 -5.06 -11.10 15.72
C LYS A 237 -6.31 -10.71 14.92
N MET A 238 -6.14 -10.30 13.67
CA MET A 238 -7.25 -9.84 12.81
C MET A 238 -7.27 -10.47 11.41
N CYS A 239 -6.42 -11.47 11.17
CA CYS A 239 -6.47 -12.22 9.92
C CYS A 239 -7.79 -13.02 9.86
N LYS A 240 -8.60 -12.77 8.83
CA LYS A 240 -9.87 -13.46 8.58
C LYS A 240 -9.82 -14.43 7.39
N ALA A 241 -8.63 -14.65 6.84
CA ALA A 241 -8.46 -15.50 5.67
C ALA A 241 -8.56 -16.99 6.02
N THR A 242 -8.59 -17.85 5.00
CA THR A 242 -8.69 -19.30 5.17
C THR A 242 -7.66 -19.84 6.16
N LYS A 243 -8.08 -20.79 7.01
CA LYS A 243 -7.29 -21.39 8.09
C LYS A 243 -6.83 -20.40 9.19
N HIS A 244 -7.47 -19.22 9.33
CA HIS A 244 -7.11 -18.29 10.40
C HIS A 244 -7.34 -18.86 11.81
N GLN A 245 -8.32 -19.76 12.00
CA GLN A 245 -8.61 -20.40 13.29
C GLN A 245 -7.39 -21.18 13.80
N MET A 246 -6.69 -21.91 12.91
CA MET A 246 -5.47 -22.64 13.25
C MET A 246 -4.30 -21.73 13.63
N ARG A 247 -4.36 -20.45 13.26
CA ARG A 247 -3.36 -19.43 13.57
C ARG A 247 -3.82 -18.45 14.64
N ASP A 248 -4.95 -18.71 15.30
CA ASP A 248 -5.54 -17.81 16.30
C ASP A 248 -5.66 -16.35 15.77
N GLY A 249 -6.10 -16.20 14.52
CA GLY A 249 -6.23 -14.90 13.85
C GLY A 249 -4.91 -14.19 13.54
N MET A 250 -3.75 -14.81 13.77
CA MET A 250 -2.44 -14.23 13.45
C MET A 250 -2.14 -14.26 11.95
N HIS A 251 -1.38 -13.26 11.51
CA HIS A 251 -0.91 -13.14 10.12
C HIS A 251 0.28 -14.06 9.85
N ALA A 252 0.37 -14.55 8.62
CA ALA A 252 1.55 -15.27 8.13
C ALA A 252 2.36 -14.27 7.30
N TRP A 253 3.29 -13.59 7.98
CA TRP A 253 4.09 -12.53 7.39
C TRP A 253 5.14 -13.08 6.44
N GLN A 254 5.27 -12.43 5.28
CA GLN A 254 6.34 -12.59 4.31
C GLN A 254 6.81 -11.20 3.85
N GLU A 255 7.97 -11.14 3.21
CA GLU A 255 8.46 -9.88 2.64
C GLU A 255 7.52 -9.40 1.53
N ALA A 256 7.21 -8.11 1.55
CA ALA A 256 6.32 -7.48 0.59
C ALA A 256 7.07 -7.11 -0.69
N THR A 257 6.36 -7.20 -1.81
CA THR A 257 6.78 -6.67 -3.11
C THR A 257 6.19 -5.27 -3.33
N ILE A 258 6.61 -4.58 -4.39
CA ILE A 258 6.05 -3.26 -4.74
C ILE A 258 4.52 -3.34 -4.92
N ASP A 259 4.02 -4.41 -5.54
CA ASP A 259 2.60 -4.60 -5.81
C ASP A 259 1.76 -4.78 -4.53
N ASP A 260 2.36 -5.26 -3.45
CA ASP A 260 1.72 -5.34 -2.13
C ASP A 260 1.56 -3.96 -1.46
N VAL A 261 2.38 -2.97 -1.84
CA VAL A 261 2.43 -1.65 -1.22
C VAL A 261 1.73 -0.59 -2.06
N VAL A 262 1.82 -0.73 -3.39
CA VAL A 262 1.15 0.08 -4.40
C VAL A 262 0.75 -0.84 -5.54
N GLY A 263 -0.54 -1.18 -5.60
CA GLY A 263 -1.05 -2.13 -6.59
C GLY A 263 -2.18 -1.55 -7.43
N PRO A 264 -2.39 -2.07 -8.66
CA PRO A 264 -3.57 -1.74 -9.44
C PRO A 264 -4.82 -2.33 -8.78
N ASN A 265 -5.87 -1.53 -8.62
CA ASN A 265 -7.22 -2.05 -8.46
C ASN A 265 -7.75 -2.39 -9.86
N TYR A 266 -8.38 -3.54 -10.07
CA TYR A 266 -8.88 -3.93 -11.39
C TYR A 266 -10.38 -3.71 -11.50
N VAL A 267 -10.81 -3.10 -12.60
CA VAL A 267 -12.21 -2.78 -12.89
C VAL A 267 -12.63 -3.41 -14.21
N TRP A 268 -13.93 -3.60 -14.39
CA TRP A 268 -14.51 -3.98 -15.68
C TRP A 268 -14.34 -2.83 -16.67
N HIS A 269 -13.87 -3.14 -17.87
CA HIS A 269 -13.69 -2.15 -18.93
C HIS A 269 -15.04 -1.73 -19.52
N VAL A 270 -15.25 -0.42 -19.66
CA VAL A 270 -16.43 0.17 -20.32
C VAL A 270 -16.02 0.62 -21.72
N ARG A 271 -16.44 -0.13 -22.74
CA ARG A 271 -16.09 0.15 -24.15
C ARG A 271 -16.72 1.43 -24.67
N ASP A 272 -17.98 1.65 -24.29
CA ASP A 272 -18.77 2.82 -24.67
C ASP A 272 -19.41 3.40 -23.40
N PRO A 273 -18.96 4.58 -22.92
CA PRO A 273 -19.55 5.24 -21.75
C PRO A 273 -21.00 5.71 -21.93
N ASP A 274 -21.50 5.78 -23.17
CA ASP A 274 -22.89 6.12 -23.50
C ASP A 274 -23.79 4.89 -23.60
N ALA A 275 -23.22 3.68 -23.66
CA ALA A 275 -23.97 2.44 -23.69
C ALA A 275 -24.60 2.10 -22.33
N SER A 276 -25.54 1.15 -22.34
CA SER A 276 -26.17 0.65 -21.12
C SER A 276 -25.14 0.06 -20.15
N ALA A 277 -25.41 0.21 -18.85
CA ALA A 277 -24.55 -0.32 -17.80
C ALA A 277 -24.23 -1.82 -17.99
N LEU A 278 -22.99 -2.20 -17.67
CA LEU A 278 -22.53 -3.58 -17.73
C LEU A 278 -23.36 -4.48 -16.80
N ASP A 279 -23.74 -5.67 -17.26
CA ASP A 279 -24.57 -6.61 -16.48
C ASP A 279 -24.12 -8.08 -16.62
N ASN A 280 -24.84 -8.98 -15.96
CA ASN A 280 -24.47 -10.40 -15.94
C ASN A 280 -24.58 -11.11 -17.30
N SER A 281 -25.42 -10.63 -18.22
CA SER A 281 -25.68 -11.34 -19.48
C SER A 281 -24.43 -11.45 -20.35
N LEU A 282 -23.62 -10.40 -20.37
CA LEU A 282 -22.40 -10.31 -21.18
C LEU A 282 -21.11 -10.38 -20.34
N GLN A 283 -21.21 -10.76 -19.06
CA GLN A 283 -20.06 -10.79 -18.14
C GLN A 283 -18.87 -11.57 -18.70
N ARG A 284 -19.12 -12.68 -19.39
CA ARG A 284 -18.07 -13.53 -20.00
C ARG A 284 -17.36 -12.88 -21.18
N PHE A 285 -17.89 -11.80 -21.76
CA PHE A 285 -17.30 -11.07 -22.87
C PHE A 285 -16.53 -9.85 -22.41
N TYR A 286 -16.89 -9.26 -21.26
CA TYR A 286 -16.25 -8.06 -20.75
C TYR A 286 -14.76 -8.24 -20.43
N GLY A 287 -13.98 -7.24 -20.83
CA GLY A 287 -12.59 -7.09 -20.42
C GLY A 287 -12.44 -6.47 -19.03
N LYS A 288 -11.20 -6.44 -18.55
CA LYS A 288 -10.81 -5.72 -17.34
C LYS A 288 -9.57 -4.87 -17.59
N ALA A 289 -9.36 -3.86 -16.75
CA ALA A 289 -8.14 -3.06 -16.76
C ALA A 289 -7.82 -2.56 -15.35
N PRO A 290 -6.57 -2.14 -15.07
CA PRO A 290 -6.31 -1.32 -13.89
C PRO A 290 -7.22 -0.09 -13.89
N ALA A 291 -7.79 0.24 -12.73
CA ALA A 291 -8.73 1.34 -12.56
C ALA A 291 -8.12 2.68 -12.99
N VAL A 292 -6.81 2.85 -12.77
CA VAL A 292 -6.08 4.05 -13.21
C VAL A 292 -6.02 4.14 -14.74
N VAL A 293 -5.85 3.01 -15.42
CA VAL A 293 -5.85 2.96 -16.89
C VAL A 293 -7.24 3.25 -17.42
N GLU A 294 -8.27 2.58 -16.87
CA GLU A 294 -9.66 2.82 -17.25
C GLU A 294 -10.07 4.29 -17.04
N LEU A 295 -9.68 4.88 -15.91
CA LEU A 295 -9.93 6.29 -15.61
C LEU A 295 -9.28 7.22 -16.63
N CYS A 296 -7.99 7.02 -16.94
CA CYS A 296 -7.29 7.85 -17.91
C CYS A 296 -7.87 7.69 -19.32
N VAL A 297 -8.20 6.46 -19.74
CA VAL A 297 -8.80 6.19 -21.05
C VAL A 297 -10.17 6.84 -21.19
N GLN A 298 -11.05 6.71 -20.19
CA GLN A 298 -12.33 7.43 -20.17
C GLN A 298 -12.15 8.95 -20.11
N GLY A 299 -11.02 9.42 -19.56
CA GLY A 299 -10.60 10.82 -19.59
C GLY A 299 -10.00 11.28 -20.94
N GLY A 300 -9.96 10.42 -21.96
CA GLY A 300 -9.50 10.74 -23.31
C GLY A 300 -8.06 10.32 -23.63
N ALA A 301 -7.36 9.64 -22.72
CA ALA A 301 -6.04 9.09 -23.01
C ALA A 301 -6.12 7.89 -23.98
N PRO A 302 -5.09 7.68 -24.83
CA PRO A 302 -5.05 6.49 -25.68
C PRO A 302 -4.91 5.22 -24.83
N VAL A 303 -5.50 4.12 -25.30
CA VAL A 303 -5.37 2.81 -24.64
C VAL A 303 -3.94 2.29 -24.79
N PRO A 304 -3.22 2.01 -23.67
CA PRO A 304 -1.87 1.44 -23.75
C PRO A 304 -1.89 0.02 -24.33
N ASP A 305 -0.93 -0.29 -25.20
CA ASP A 305 -0.89 -1.58 -25.92
C ASP A 305 -0.91 -2.81 -24.99
N GLN A 306 -0.19 -2.72 -23.87
CA GLN A 306 -0.11 -3.79 -22.87
C GLN A 306 -1.45 -4.15 -22.20
N TYR A 307 -2.47 -3.29 -22.29
CA TYR A 307 -3.79 -3.53 -21.70
C TYR A 307 -4.88 -3.81 -22.74
N LYS A 308 -4.61 -3.70 -24.05
CA LYS A 308 -5.61 -3.91 -25.11
C LYS A 308 -6.27 -5.30 -25.05
N SER A 309 -5.47 -6.34 -24.84
CA SER A 309 -5.97 -7.72 -24.70
C SER A 309 -6.76 -7.93 -23.42
N MET A 310 -6.33 -7.31 -22.31
CA MET A 310 -7.03 -7.38 -21.02
C MET A 310 -8.39 -6.69 -21.10
N MET A 311 -8.45 -5.55 -21.80
CA MET A 311 -9.66 -4.79 -22.10
C MET A 311 -10.54 -5.45 -23.17
N ARG A 312 -10.05 -6.51 -23.84
CA ARG A 312 -10.76 -7.29 -24.86
C ARG A 312 -11.30 -6.44 -26.01
N LEU A 313 -10.47 -5.50 -26.49
CA LEU A 313 -10.85 -4.62 -27.60
C LEU A 313 -10.94 -5.36 -28.94
N ASP A 314 -10.32 -6.53 -29.01
CA ASP A 314 -10.32 -7.48 -30.13
C ASP A 314 -11.54 -8.41 -30.15
N VAL A 315 -12.38 -8.38 -29.10
CA VAL A 315 -13.58 -9.21 -29.00
C VAL A 315 -14.81 -8.42 -29.45
N VAL A 316 -15.65 -9.03 -30.29
CA VAL A 316 -16.97 -8.50 -30.65
C VAL A 316 -17.98 -8.95 -29.61
N TYR A 317 -18.75 -8.01 -29.05
CA TYR A 317 -19.82 -8.34 -28.10
C TYR A 317 -21.06 -8.74 -28.90
N PRO A 318 -21.72 -9.87 -28.57
CA PRO A 318 -23.04 -10.13 -29.12
C PRO A 318 -24.01 -9.03 -28.64
N GLN A 319 -25.00 -8.71 -29.45
CA GLN A 319 -26.13 -7.91 -28.96
C GLN A 319 -26.87 -8.68 -27.86
N ARG A 320 -27.62 -7.96 -27.02
CA ARG A 320 -28.29 -8.54 -25.84
C ARG A 320 -29.27 -9.67 -26.21
N ASP A 321 -29.90 -9.57 -27.37
CA ASP A 321 -30.81 -10.55 -27.97
C ASP A 321 -30.07 -11.69 -28.69
N GLU A 322 -28.78 -11.53 -28.98
CA GLU A 322 -27.95 -12.55 -29.62
C GLU A 322 -27.21 -13.44 -28.61
N VAL A 323 -27.23 -13.12 -27.32
CA VAL A 323 -26.42 -13.81 -26.30
C VAL A 323 -26.68 -15.32 -26.25
N ASP A 324 -27.94 -15.72 -26.42
CA ASP A 324 -28.35 -17.13 -26.41
C ASP A 324 -27.99 -17.87 -27.72
N LEU A 325 -27.65 -17.14 -28.79
CA LEU A 325 -27.25 -17.69 -30.08
C LEU A 325 -25.75 -18.03 -30.16
N VAL A 326 -24.95 -17.50 -29.22
CA VAL A 326 -23.48 -17.66 -29.18
C VAL A 326 -23.03 -18.47 -27.95
N ALA A 327 -23.97 -19.07 -27.22
CA ALA A 327 -23.74 -19.82 -25.99
C ALA A 327 -23.45 -21.31 -26.23
#